data_AF-A0A8T3SD04-F1
#
_entry.id   AF-A0A8T3SD04-F1
#
_cell.length_a   1.000
_cell.length_b   1.000
_cell.length_c   1.000
_cell.angle_alpha   90.00
_cell.angle_beta   90.00
_cell.angle_gamma   90.00
#
_symmetry.space_group_name_H-M   'P 1'
#
loop_
_entity.id
_entity.type
_entity.pdbx_description
1 polymer ?
#
loop_
_entity_poly.entity_id
_entity_poly.type
_entity_poly.pdbx_seq_one_letter_code
_entity_poly.pdbx_strand_id
1 'polypeptide(L)'
;MNIPVYWIPGNHDDLGQLEAVFKKAKNFNRETRLSLPGWHLLFLNTKIDGRDDGQLSQSELNMLRNELIIVPVDKKIAIVMHHHPAPVGTPLLIIIF
;
A
#
# COMPACT_ATOMS: atom_id res chain seq x y z
N MET A 1 7.26 6.87 23.28
CA MET A 1 7.81 5.96 22.24
C MET A 1 7.63 6.64 20.89
N ASN A 2 8.70 6.78 20.10
CA ASN A 2 8.70 7.43 18.78
C ASN A 2 8.92 6.39 17.68
N ILE A 3 8.06 5.37 17.63
CA ILE A 3 8.17 4.28 16.65
C ILE A 3 7.45 4.74 15.37
N PRO A 4 8.10 4.69 14.19
CA PRO A 4 7.47 5.05 12.94
C PRO A 4 6.36 4.06 12.60
N VAL A 5 5.22 4.59 12.15
CA VAL A 5 4.05 3.87 11.67
C VAL A 5 3.89 4.19 10.20
N TYR A 6 3.72 3.16 9.39
CA TYR A 6 3.44 3.26 7.96
C TYR A 6 2.05 2.70 7.72
N TRP A 7 1.23 3.39 6.92
CA TRP A 7 -0.16 3.03 6.72
C TRP A 7 -0.51 2.96 5.23
N ILE A 8 -1.49 2.10 4.92
CA ILE A 8 -2.14 1.99 3.63
C ILE A 8 -3.66 2.13 3.83
N PRO A 9 -4.40 2.71 2.87
CA PRO A 9 -5.85 2.79 2.96
C PRO A 9 -6.53 1.45 2.65
N GLY A 10 -7.57 1.14 3.39
CA GLY A 10 -8.60 0.17 3.03
C GLY A 10 -9.77 0.79 2.29
N ASN A 11 -10.70 -0.04 1.79
CA ASN A 11 -11.92 0.41 1.11
C ASN A 11 -12.77 1.35 1.98
N HIS A 12 -12.84 1.09 3.30
CA HIS A 12 -13.64 1.86 4.25
C HIS A 12 -12.99 3.16 4.74
N ASP A 13 -11.72 3.40 4.43
CA ASP A 13 -11.02 4.59 4.90
C ASP A 13 -11.38 5.83 4.06
N ASP A 14 -11.53 6.98 4.70
CA ASP A 14 -11.58 8.26 4.00
C ASP A 14 -10.15 8.82 3.89
N LEU A 15 -9.63 8.89 2.66
CA LEU A 15 -8.25 9.32 2.42
C LEU A 15 -7.99 10.75 2.86
N GLY A 16 -8.94 11.67 2.63
CA GLY A 16 -8.79 13.07 3.01
C GLY A 16 -8.71 13.24 4.53
N GLN A 17 -9.55 12.51 5.27
CA GLN A 17 -9.56 12.51 6.72
C GLN A 17 -8.32 11.84 7.31
N LEU A 18 -7.91 10.68 6.77
CA LEU A 18 -6.68 10.00 7.20
C LEU A 18 -5.47 10.90 7.02
N GLU A 19 -5.32 11.53 5.86
CA GLU A 19 -4.23 12.46 5.61
C GLU A 19 -4.30 13.68 6.54
N ALA A 20 -5.48 14.26 6.75
CA ALA A 20 -5.65 15.42 7.63
C ALA A 20 -5.30 15.12 9.10
N VAL A 21 -5.56 13.90 9.57
CA VAL A 21 -5.24 13.45 10.94
C VAL A 21 -3.78 13.02 11.05
N PHE A 22 -3.32 12.10 10.19
CA PHE A 22 -1.99 11.51 10.31
C PHE A 22 -0.86 12.46 9.92
N LYS A 23 -1.09 13.44 9.05
CA LYS A 23 -0.09 14.49 8.77
C LYS A 23 0.26 15.33 10.00
N LYS A 24 -0.62 15.38 11.02
CA LYS A 24 -0.37 16.07 12.30
C LYS A 24 0.38 15.17 13.30
N ALA A 25 0.39 13.86 13.09
CA ALA A 25 1.08 12.91 13.96
C ALA A 25 2.54 12.75 13.51
N LYS A 26 3.49 12.98 14.43
CA LYS A 26 4.94 13.02 14.09
C LYS A 26 5.52 11.69 13.62
N ASN A 27 4.86 10.57 13.92
CA ASN A 27 5.39 9.23 13.67
C ASN A 27 4.58 8.45 12.62
N PHE A 28 3.54 9.04 12.02
CA PHE A 28 2.77 8.39 10.95
C PHE A 28 3.26 8.87 9.59
N ASN A 29 3.56 7.92 8.71
CA ASN A 29 4.14 8.18 7.40
C ASN A 29 3.27 7.52 6.32
N ARG A 30 3.00 8.27 5.27
CA ARG A 30 2.39 7.77 4.05
C ARG A 30 3.49 7.66 3.01
N GLU A 31 3.95 6.45 2.75
CA GLU A 31 5.04 6.17 1.82
C GLU A 31 4.61 5.11 0.81
N THR A 32 5.20 5.13 -0.38
CA THR A 32 5.03 4.07 -1.38
C THR A 32 6.02 2.93 -1.20
N ARG A 33 7.12 3.17 -0.47
CA ARG A 33 8.16 2.16 -0.20
C ARG A 33 8.87 2.39 1.13
N LEU A 34 9.43 1.32 1.69
CA LEU A 34 10.31 1.38 2.87
C LEU A 34 11.47 0.38 2.71
N SER A 35 12.69 0.89 2.80
CA SER A 35 13.90 0.07 2.79
C SER A 35 14.39 -0.19 4.21
N LEU A 36 14.43 -1.46 4.59
CA LEU A 36 14.99 -1.95 5.86
C LEU A 36 16.18 -2.88 5.59
N PRO A 37 16.96 -3.25 6.62
CA PRO A 37 17.95 -4.31 6.48
C PRO A 37 17.30 -5.61 5.97
N GLY A 38 17.76 -6.10 4.81
CA GLY A 38 17.28 -7.33 4.17
C GLY A 38 15.87 -7.28 3.57
N TRP A 39 15.13 -6.18 3.72
CA TRP A 39 13.76 -6.04 3.23
C TRP A 39 13.53 -4.74 2.45
N HIS A 40 12.69 -4.84 1.43
CA HIS A 40 12.14 -3.73 0.68
C HIS A 40 10.62 -3.89 0.65
N LEU A 41 9.92 -3.02 1.38
CA LEU A 41 8.47 -3.02 1.45
C LEU A 41 7.93 -2.08 0.40
N LEU A 42 6.93 -2.52 -0.36
CA LEU A 42 6.18 -1.73 -1.34
C LEU A 42 4.74 -1.64 -0.87
N PHE A 43 4.24 -0.42 -0.75
CA PHE A 43 2.90 -0.12 -0.29
C PHE A 43 2.06 0.29 -1.50
N LEU A 44 1.04 -0.51 -1.82
CA LEU A 44 0.14 -0.24 -2.95
C LEU A 44 -1.21 0.23 -2.44
N ASN A 45 -1.79 1.20 -3.14
CA ASN A 45 -3.15 1.64 -2.88
C ASN A 45 -4.14 0.92 -3.80
N THR A 46 -4.98 0.07 -3.22
CA THR A 46 -6.05 -0.64 -3.93
C THR A 46 -7.41 0.03 -3.81
N LYS A 47 -7.54 1.11 -3.01
CA LYS A 47 -8.82 1.74 -2.71
C LYS A 47 -9.39 2.43 -3.94
N ILE A 48 -10.69 2.25 -4.15
CA ILE A 48 -11.50 3.05 -5.07
C ILE A 48 -12.60 3.72 -4.25
N ASP A 49 -12.80 5.02 -4.44
CA ASP A 49 -13.82 5.76 -3.68
C ASP A 49 -15.23 5.22 -3.98
N GLY A 50 -15.97 4.94 -2.91
CA GLY A 50 -17.35 4.45 -2.99
C GLY A 50 -17.50 2.98 -3.40
N ARG A 51 -16.42 2.19 -3.44
CA ARG A 51 -16.47 0.77 -3.80
C ARG A 51 -15.82 -0.12 -2.74
N ASP A 52 -16.33 -1.34 -2.63
CA ASP A 52 -15.84 -2.36 -1.72
C ASP A 52 -14.79 -3.29 -2.33
N ASP A 53 -14.61 -3.25 -3.65
CA ASP A 53 -13.56 -4.01 -4.34
C ASP A 53 -12.28 -3.19 -4.53
N GLY A 54 -11.19 -3.89 -4.86
CA GLY A 54 -9.90 -3.28 -5.09
C GLY A 54 -9.56 -3.09 -6.57
N GLN A 55 -8.79 -2.05 -6.89
CA GLN A 55 -8.12 -1.93 -8.18
C GLN A 55 -6.74 -1.31 -8.01
N LEU A 56 -5.76 -1.82 -8.75
CA LEU A 56 -4.49 -1.13 -8.93
C LEU A 56 -4.59 -0.25 -10.17
N SER A 57 -4.49 1.06 -9.99
CA SER A 57 -4.45 2.00 -11.11
C SER A 57 -3.19 1.77 -11.96
N GLN A 58 -3.19 2.26 -13.20
CA GLN A 58 -2.00 2.19 -14.04
C GLN A 58 -0.78 2.88 -13.40
N SER A 59 -0.99 3.94 -12.61
CA SER A 59 0.11 4.61 -11.90
C SER A 59 0.68 3.74 -10.78
N GLU A 60 -0.17 3.04 -10.01
CA GLU A 60 0.27 2.07 -8.99
C GLU A 60 1.07 0.92 -9.64
N LEU A 61 0.58 0.38 -10.77
CA LEU A 61 1.27 -0.67 -11.50
C LEU A 61 2.62 -0.21 -12.08
N ASN A 62 2.69 1.03 -12.59
CA ASN A 62 3.94 1.59 -13.10
C ASN A 62 4.95 1.84 -11.98
N MET A 63 4.49 2.34 -10.83
CA MET A 63 5.32 2.51 -9.64
C MET A 63 5.88 1.15 -9.19
N LEU A 64 5.02 0.14 -9.06
CA LEU A 64 5.43 -1.23 -8.71
C LEU A 64 6.51 -1.76 -9.67
N ARG A 65 6.28 -1.67 -10.99
CA ARG A 65 7.27 -2.13 -11.99
C ARG A 65 8.61 -1.40 -11.86
N ASN A 66 8.58 -0.08 -11.71
CA ASN A 66 9.79 0.72 -11.60
C ASN A 66 10.58 0.38 -10.33
N GLU A 67 9.90 0.19 -9.19
CA GLU A 67 10.56 -0.21 -7.95
C GLU A 67 11.18 -1.60 -8.07
N LEU A 68 10.45 -2.59 -8.62
CA LEU A 68 10.96 -3.95 -8.79
C LEU A 68 12.25 -4.03 -9.63
N ILE A 69 12.45 -3.09 -10.57
CA ILE A 69 13.67 -3.02 -11.39
C ILE A 69 14.88 -2.52 -10.59
N ILE A 70 14.68 -1.63 -9.61
CA ILE A 70 15.76 -0.96 -8.89
C ILE A 70 16.06 -1.58 -7.52
N VAL A 71 15.26 -2.56 -7.06
CA VAL A 71 15.50 -3.21 -5.77
C VAL A 71 16.83 -4.01 -5.81
N PRO A 72 17.72 -3.81 -4.80
CA PRO A 72 18.94 -4.59 -4.68
C PRO A 72 18.68 -6.10 -4.54
N VAL A 73 19.50 -6.91 -5.21
CA VAL A 73 19.35 -8.39 -5.28
C VAL A 73 19.44 -9.10 -3.92
N ASP A 74 20.05 -8.46 -2.92
CA ASP A 74 20.20 -8.97 -1.56
C ASP A 74 18.96 -8.72 -0.68
N LYS A 75 17.95 -8.00 -1.18
CA LYS A 75 16.73 -7.69 -0.44
C LYS A 75 15.56 -8.58 -0.82
N LYS A 76 14.80 -8.98 0.20
CA LYS A 76 13.47 -9.59 0.04
C LYS A 76 12.45 -8.49 -0.20
N ILE A 77 11.45 -8.78 -1.03
CA ILE A 77 10.38 -7.83 -1.34
C ILE A 77 9.11 -8.26 -0.61
N ALA A 78 8.48 -7.31 0.07
CA ALA A 78 7.15 -7.48 0.64
C ALA A 78 6.21 -6.47 0.00
N ILE A 79 5.17 -6.95 -0.68
CA ILE A 79 4.12 -6.08 -1.23
C ILE A 79 2.97 -6.06 -0.23
N VAL A 80 2.54 -4.86 0.16
CA VAL A 80 1.53 -4.63 1.19
C VAL A 80 0.37 -3.86 0.58
N MET A 81 -0.83 -4.41 0.68
CA MET A 81 -2.07 -3.85 0.13
C MET A 81 -3.28 -4.35 0.91
N HIS A 82 -4.43 -3.70 0.76
CA HIS A 82 -5.65 -4.06 1.48
C HIS A 82 -6.41 -5.22 0.81
N HIS A 83 -6.69 -5.11 -0.49
CA HIS A 83 -7.33 -6.18 -1.27
C HIS A 83 -6.28 -7.15 -1.79
N HIS A 84 -6.56 -8.45 -1.72
CA HIS A 84 -5.61 -9.47 -2.16
C HIS A 84 -5.72 -9.69 -3.68
N PRO A 85 -4.60 -9.90 -4.40
CA PRO A 85 -4.62 -10.21 -5.83
C PRO A 85 -5.06 -11.64 -6.15
N ALA A 86 -5.37 -12.44 -5.12
CA ALA A 86 -5.77 -13.83 -5.23
C ALA A 86 -7.22 -14.02 -4.73
N PRO A 87 -8.00 -14.93 -5.32
CA PRO A 87 -9.31 -15.28 -4.79
C PRO A 87 -9.19 -15.86 -3.38
N VAL A 88 -9.85 -15.23 -2.41
CA VAL A 88 -9.88 -15.68 -1.01
C VAL A 88 -11.26 -16.22 -0.59
N GLY A 89 -12.10 -16.60 -1.57
CA GLY A 89 -13.46 -17.10 -1.34
C GLY A 89 -14.46 -16.05 -0.84
N THR A 90 -14.06 -14.77 -0.80
CA THR A 90 -14.91 -13.63 -0.44
C THR A 90 -14.77 -12.56 -1.53
N PRO A 91 -15.85 -12.18 -2.25
CA PRO A 91 -15.77 -11.25 -3.39
C PRO A 91 -15.20 -9.87 -3.05
N LEU A 92 -15.43 -9.41 -1.82
CA LEU A 92 -15.03 -8.09 -1.32
C LEU A 92 -13.50 -7.91 -1.20
N LEU A 93 -12.71 -8.97 -1.31
CA LEU A 93 -11.27 -8.93 -1.06
C LEU A 93 -10.43 -9.12 -2.33
N ILE A 94 -11.07 -9.13 -3.51
CA ILE A 94 -10.40 -9.34 -4.80
C ILE A 94 -10.02 -8.01 -5.46
N ILE A 95 -8.87 -8.01 -6.13
CA ILE A 95 -8.46 -6.94 -7.05
C ILE A 95 -9.02 -7.20 -8.44
N ILE A 96 -9.64 -6.18 -9.04
CA ILE A 96 -10.02 -6.14 -10.45
C ILE A 96 -8.95 -5.34 -11.21
N PHE A 97 -8.44 -5.88 -12.32
CA PHE A 97 -7.42 -5.24 -13.17
C PHE A 97 -8.08 -4.34 -14.22
#